data_AF-A0A8T5S1E4-F1
#
_entry.id   AF-A0A8T5S1E4-F1
#
_cell.length_a   1.000
_cell.length_b   1.000
_cell.length_c   1.000
_cell.angle_alpha   90.00
_cell.angle_beta   90.00
_cell.angle_gamma   90.00
#
_symmetry.space_group_name_H-M   'P 1'
#
loop_
_entity.id
_entity.type
_entity.pdbx_description
1 polymer ?
#
loop_
_entity_poly.entity_id
_entity_poly.type
_entity_poly.pdbx_seq_one_letter_code
_entity_poly.pdbx_strand_id
1 'polypeptide(L)'
;MSSSKKSFRYTNLLILFTLYCIFWIILVVILRDVLQPQTRFALTPFLPLNDALIELASIFSFILPLSSLIGLIIGGYFITPIILFLHKKIYGSKMHYGIQFETLTQDRKLFSRSFFPVLMAINLSSIFLTPTVIQFILEADLVTEIDVVSRATVLTRFLAEAILLMITSGVSTMFFSCVWFLKDSGIIFSNKERLVNSDESFTLKSIGDWLQTILRSYAGIGSIITYIIIIYDFLTNFIKNLGIPGNILNVPGLILWLGLPLYLAISLIPALIFNDVLREKRTSYIRKIGKKLGIKDSIEITFEFKRKEIV
;
A
#
# COMPACT_ATOMS: atom_id res chain seq x y z
N MET A 1 11.40 9.27 32.28
CA MET A 1 10.62 10.49 32.00
C MET A 1 10.70 10.84 30.51
N SER A 2 9.71 10.47 29.67
CA SER A 2 9.50 11.08 28.32
C SER A 2 8.18 10.66 27.63
N SER A 3 7.12 10.28 28.36
CA SER A 3 5.88 9.82 27.70
C SER A 3 5.02 10.97 27.13
N SER A 4 5.10 12.19 27.66
CA SER A 4 4.19 13.28 27.26
C SER A 4 4.47 13.89 25.87
N LYS A 5 5.69 13.74 25.33
CA LYS A 5 6.02 14.22 23.97
C LYS A 5 5.54 13.29 22.84
N LYS A 6 5.13 12.05 23.15
CA LYS A 6 4.66 11.10 22.12
C LYS A 6 3.23 11.37 21.64
N SER A 7 2.33 11.92 22.47
CA SER A 7 0.92 12.11 22.07
C SER A 7 0.74 13.23 21.01
N PHE A 8 1.55 14.29 21.07
CA PHE A 8 1.52 15.39 20.10
C PHE A 8 2.10 15.02 18.72
N ARG A 9 2.78 13.87 18.60
CA ARG A 9 3.47 13.48 17.36
C ARG A 9 2.50 13.02 16.26
N TYR A 10 1.37 12.42 16.63
CA TYR A 10 0.42 11.86 15.67
C TYR A 10 -0.83 12.73 15.48
N THR A 11 -0.96 13.85 16.22
CA THR A 11 -2.16 14.70 16.21
C THR A 11 -2.56 15.13 14.80
N ASN A 12 -1.61 15.60 13.98
CA ASN A 12 -1.91 16.03 12.61
C ASN A 12 -2.41 14.88 11.72
N LEU A 13 -1.88 13.67 11.91
CA LEU A 13 -2.32 12.49 11.16
C LEU A 13 -3.71 12.01 11.60
N LEU A 14 -3.98 12.06 12.91
CA LEU A 14 -5.31 11.75 13.45
C LEU A 14 -6.35 12.75 12.97
N ILE A 15 -6.05 14.06 13.00
CA ILE A 15 -6.93 15.10 12.45
C ILE A 15 -7.20 14.83 10.97
N LEU A 16 -6.15 14.54 10.18
CA LEU A 16 -6.31 14.23 8.76
C LEU A 16 -7.20 13.01 8.52
N PHE A 17 -7.03 11.95 9.31
CA PHE A 17 -7.87 10.75 9.23
C PHE A 17 -9.32 11.02 9.65
N THR A 18 -9.55 11.81 10.71
CA THR A 18 -10.90 12.22 11.13
C THR A 18 -11.60 13.04 10.05
N LEU A 19 -10.91 14.03 9.45
CA LEU A 19 -11.46 14.81 8.34
C LEU A 19 -11.80 13.93 7.13
N TYR A 20 -10.99 12.90 6.87
CA TYR A 20 -11.26 11.91 5.83
C TYR A 20 -12.51 11.08 6.11
N CYS A 21 -12.73 10.61 7.34
CA CYS A 21 -13.97 9.91 7.70
C CYS A 21 -15.19 10.83 7.55
N ILE A 22 -15.08 12.09 7.98
CA ILE A 22 -16.14 13.10 7.80
C ILE A 22 -16.41 13.33 6.31
N PHE A 23 -15.37 13.43 5.48
CA PHE A 23 -15.50 13.58 4.03
C PHE A 23 -16.31 12.43 3.41
N TRP A 24 -16.04 11.17 3.76
CA TRP A 24 -16.81 10.03 3.24
C TRP A 24 -18.26 10.04 3.69
N ILE A 25 -18.54 10.44 4.93
CA ILE A 25 -19.92 10.58 5.43
C ILE A 25 -20.67 11.66 4.61
N ILE A 26 -20.06 12.83 4.43
CA ILE A 26 -20.66 13.93 3.65
C ILE A 26 -20.86 13.50 2.19
N LEU A 27 -19.87 12.84 1.59
CA LEU A 27 -19.94 12.35 0.21
C LEU A 27 -21.10 11.38 0.02
N VAL A 28 -21.31 10.44 0.97
CA VAL A 28 -22.45 9.51 0.92
C VAL A 28 -23.79 10.23 1.00
N VAL A 29 -23.91 11.25 1.85
CA VAL A 29 -25.15 12.06 1.92
C VAL A 29 -25.41 12.75 0.58
N ILE A 30 -24.40 13.39 0.00
CA ILE A 30 -24.52 14.05 -1.31
C ILE A 30 -24.88 13.05 -2.41
N LEU A 31 -24.18 11.90 -2.47
CA LEU A 31 -24.44 10.88 -3.48
C LEU A 31 -25.84 10.29 -3.36
N ARG A 32 -26.36 10.13 -2.14
CA ARG A 32 -27.73 9.66 -1.92
C ARG A 32 -28.75 10.65 -2.49
N ASP A 33 -28.55 11.95 -2.25
CA ASP A 33 -29.45 12.99 -2.73
C ASP A 33 -29.39 13.17 -4.26
N VAL A 34 -28.21 12.96 -4.86
CA VAL A 34 -27.98 13.09 -6.31
C VAL A 34 -28.47 11.86 -7.08
N LEU A 35 -28.18 10.65 -6.58
CA LEU A 35 -28.53 9.41 -7.29
C LEU A 35 -30.00 9.03 -7.09
N GLN A 36 -30.65 9.50 -6.01
CA GLN A 36 -32.04 9.17 -5.66
C GLN A 36 -32.41 7.71 -5.96
N PRO A 37 -31.62 6.72 -5.46
CA PRO A 37 -31.86 5.33 -5.81
C PRO A 37 -33.28 4.94 -5.40
N GLN A 38 -34.06 4.44 -6.36
CA GLN A 38 -35.47 4.08 -6.12
C GLN A 38 -35.60 2.90 -5.15
N THR A 39 -34.52 2.15 -4.98
CA THR A 39 -34.42 0.93 -4.19
C THR A 39 -33.07 0.85 -3.50
N ARG A 40 -33.06 0.36 -2.26
CA ARG A 40 -31.82 0.18 -1.50
C ARG A 40 -31.20 -1.16 -1.88
N PHE A 41 -30.14 -1.11 -2.69
CA PHE A 41 -29.36 -2.29 -3.08
C PHE A 41 -28.07 -2.38 -2.28
N ALA A 42 -27.61 -3.60 -2.01
CA ALA A 42 -26.26 -3.85 -1.53
C ALA A 42 -25.23 -3.54 -2.62
N LEU A 43 -24.01 -3.15 -2.26
CA LEU A 43 -22.92 -2.97 -3.22
C LEU A 43 -22.28 -4.34 -3.55
N THR A 44 -22.13 -5.20 -2.54
CA THR A 44 -21.58 -6.56 -2.68
C THR A 44 -22.42 -7.61 -1.96
N PRO A 45 -22.53 -8.85 -2.47
CA PRO A 45 -23.21 -9.94 -1.75
C PRO A 45 -22.47 -10.40 -0.49
N PHE A 46 -21.22 -9.97 -0.28
CA PHE A 46 -20.38 -10.41 0.83
C PHE A 46 -20.56 -9.59 2.12
N LEU A 47 -21.13 -8.39 2.04
CA LEU A 47 -21.35 -7.53 3.20
C LEU A 47 -22.84 -7.50 3.55
N PRO A 48 -23.21 -7.68 4.83
CA PRO A 48 -24.61 -7.68 5.26
C PRO A 48 -25.16 -6.25 5.39
N LEU A 49 -24.95 -5.43 4.36
CA LEU A 49 -25.40 -4.04 4.28
C LEU A 49 -26.29 -3.87 3.05
N ASN A 50 -27.55 -3.53 3.26
CA ASN A 50 -28.51 -3.37 2.17
C ASN A 50 -28.46 -1.97 1.54
N ASP A 51 -27.32 -1.27 1.62
CA ASP A 51 -27.18 0.09 1.09
C ASP A 51 -25.76 0.31 0.57
N ALA A 52 -25.63 0.36 -0.75
CA ALA A 52 -24.38 0.47 -1.48
C ALA A 52 -23.54 1.71 -1.08
N LEU A 53 -24.20 2.83 -0.74
CA LEU A 53 -23.48 4.04 -0.36
C LEU A 53 -22.94 3.95 1.07
N ILE A 54 -23.73 3.39 2.00
CA ILE A 54 -23.27 3.10 3.37
C ILE A 54 -22.14 2.08 3.34
N GLU A 55 -22.25 1.06 2.50
CA GLU A 55 -21.21 0.06 2.29
C GLU A 55 -19.92 0.71 1.78
N LEU A 56 -20.01 1.58 0.77
CA LEU A 56 -18.86 2.33 0.25
C LEU A 56 -18.16 3.16 1.33
N ALA A 57 -18.90 3.93 2.14
CA ALA A 57 -18.30 4.67 3.26
C ALA A 57 -17.66 3.75 4.31
N SER A 58 -18.27 2.59 4.57
CA SER A 58 -17.75 1.58 5.50
C SER A 58 -16.44 0.97 4.98
N ILE A 59 -16.36 0.70 3.66
CA ILE A 59 -15.14 0.23 3.01
C ILE A 59 -14.00 1.21 3.27
N PHE A 60 -14.18 2.48 2.91
CA PHE A 60 -13.11 3.47 2.99
C PHE A 60 -12.76 3.89 4.43
N SER A 61 -13.76 4.05 5.29
CA SER A 61 -13.54 4.56 6.66
C SER A 61 -13.12 3.48 7.66
N PHE A 62 -13.49 2.22 7.43
CA PHE A 62 -13.27 1.14 8.40
C PHE A 62 -12.54 -0.07 7.82
N ILE A 63 -13.03 -0.64 6.71
CA ILE A 63 -12.49 -1.91 6.20
C ILE A 63 -11.07 -1.73 5.64
N LEU A 64 -10.79 -0.68 4.87
CA LEU A 64 -9.46 -0.42 4.32
C LEU A 64 -8.39 -0.17 5.40
N PRO A 65 -8.65 0.68 6.42
CA PRO A 65 -7.74 0.80 7.56
C PRO A 65 -7.51 -0.52 8.30
N LEU A 66 -8.58 -1.31 8.53
CA LEU A 66 -8.49 -2.58 9.21
C LEU A 66 -7.69 -3.61 8.41
N SER A 67 -7.95 -3.71 7.10
CA SER A 67 -7.21 -4.56 6.17
C SER A 67 -5.72 -4.20 6.14
N SER A 68 -5.40 -2.90 6.14
CA SER A 68 -4.01 -2.42 6.21
C SER A 68 -3.34 -2.80 7.54
N LEU A 69 -4.06 -2.73 8.67
CA LEU A 69 -3.55 -3.17 9.97
C LEU A 69 -3.28 -4.68 10.00
N ILE A 70 -4.20 -5.48 9.47
CA ILE A 70 -4.04 -6.94 9.35
C ILE A 70 -2.82 -7.24 8.47
N GLY A 71 -2.73 -6.61 7.30
CA GLY A 71 -1.59 -6.73 6.38
C GLY A 71 -0.27 -6.39 7.06
N LEU A 72 -0.22 -5.30 7.81
CA LEU A 72 0.95 -4.89 8.60
C LEU A 72 1.40 -5.96 9.59
N ILE A 73 0.47 -6.55 10.34
CA ILE A 73 0.78 -7.56 11.35
C ILE A 73 1.27 -8.85 10.67
N ILE A 74 0.54 -9.34 9.66
CA ILE A 74 0.89 -10.56 8.94
C ILE A 74 2.23 -10.40 8.24
N GLY A 75 2.40 -9.32 7.48
CA GLY A 75 3.62 -9.07 6.72
C GLY A 75 4.84 -8.85 7.62
N GLY A 76 4.69 -8.00 8.63
CA GLY A 76 5.75 -7.68 9.57
C GLY A 76 6.22 -8.88 10.39
N TYR A 77 5.30 -9.64 10.99
CA TYR A 77 5.65 -10.70 11.93
C TYR A 77 5.81 -12.08 11.29
N PHE A 78 5.11 -12.40 10.20
CA PHE A 78 5.15 -13.73 9.59
C PHE A 78 5.94 -13.76 8.29
N ILE A 79 5.69 -12.82 7.39
CA ILE A 79 6.33 -12.83 6.06
C ILE A 79 7.78 -12.32 6.14
N THR A 80 8.05 -11.32 6.98
CA THR A 80 9.40 -10.75 7.11
C THR A 80 10.46 -11.80 7.50
N PRO A 81 10.25 -12.65 8.51
CA PRO A 81 11.17 -13.75 8.82
C PRO A 81 11.42 -14.70 7.66
N ILE A 82 10.37 -15.03 6.89
CA ILE A 82 10.46 -15.91 5.72
C ILE A 82 11.33 -15.26 4.64
N ILE A 83 11.09 -13.98 4.33
CA ILE A 83 11.92 -13.24 3.37
C ILE A 83 13.37 -13.19 3.82
N LEU A 84 13.63 -12.92 5.11
CA LEU A 84 14.99 -12.88 5.65
C LEU A 84 15.68 -14.24 5.50
N PHE A 85 14.98 -15.33 5.80
CA PHE A 85 15.47 -16.69 5.62
C PHE A 85 15.78 -17.00 4.15
N LEU A 86 14.84 -16.72 3.24
CA LEU A 86 15.01 -16.95 1.81
C LEU A 86 16.15 -16.13 1.22
N HIS A 87 16.23 -14.84 1.57
CA HIS A 87 17.32 -13.97 1.13
C HIS A 87 18.67 -14.51 1.57
N LYS A 88 18.81 -14.89 2.84
CA LYS A 88 20.07 -15.45 3.36
C LYS A 88 20.41 -16.79 2.70
N LYS A 89 19.43 -17.69 2.53
CA LYS A 89 19.64 -19.03 1.99
C LYS A 89 19.97 -19.03 0.49
N ILE A 90 19.27 -18.21 -0.30
CA ILE A 90 19.36 -18.22 -1.77
C ILE A 90 20.43 -17.24 -2.25
N TYR A 91 20.37 -15.98 -1.80
CA TYR A 91 21.29 -14.93 -2.25
C TYR A 91 22.53 -14.80 -1.35
N GLY A 92 22.40 -15.21 -0.08
CA GLY A 92 23.36 -14.94 0.97
C GLY A 92 24.48 -15.95 1.18
N SER A 93 24.52 -17.07 0.43
CA SER A 93 25.54 -18.11 0.65
C SER A 93 26.98 -17.63 0.46
N LYS A 94 27.19 -16.50 -0.25
CA LYS A 94 28.49 -15.86 -0.50
C LYS A 94 28.54 -14.39 -0.06
N MET A 95 27.66 -13.99 0.86
CA MET A 95 27.54 -12.61 1.33
C MET A 95 27.77 -12.54 2.83
N HIS A 96 28.46 -11.51 3.30
CA HIS A 96 28.55 -11.21 4.72
C HIS A 96 27.34 -10.43 5.18
N TYR A 97 26.77 -10.85 6.31
CA TYR A 97 25.63 -10.20 6.94
C TYR A 97 26.02 -9.60 8.29
N GLY A 98 25.53 -8.41 8.57
CA GLY A 98 25.67 -7.76 9.86
C GLY A 98 24.48 -6.91 10.22
N ILE A 99 24.43 -6.51 11.50
CA ILE A 99 23.46 -5.56 12.00
C ILE A 99 24.17 -4.22 12.16
N GLN A 100 23.66 -3.20 11.46
CA GLN A 100 24.04 -1.81 11.67
C GLN A 100 23.01 -1.18 12.61
N PHE A 101 23.47 -0.69 13.75
CA PHE A 101 22.62 0.07 14.66
C PHE A 101 22.47 1.49 14.10
N GLU A 102 21.42 1.72 13.33
CA GLU A 102 21.02 3.10 13.02
C GLU A 102 20.60 3.80 14.31
N THR A 103 21.10 5.02 14.50
CA THR A 103 20.48 5.96 15.42
C THR A 103 19.05 6.22 14.94
N LEU A 104 18.09 6.30 15.86
CA LEU A 104 16.69 6.63 15.58
C LEU A 104 16.64 7.95 14.81
N THR A 105 16.69 7.89 13.48
CA THR A 105 16.60 9.09 12.65
C THR A 105 15.21 9.69 12.84
N GLN A 106 15.22 10.97 13.21
CA GLN A 106 14.04 11.80 13.45
C GLN A 106 13.08 11.76 12.26
N ASP A 107 11.84 11.41 12.53
CA ASP A 107 10.59 12.01 12.01
C ASP A 107 10.37 12.21 10.51
N ARG A 108 11.27 11.80 9.61
CA ARG A 108 11.10 12.10 8.18
C ARG A 108 9.95 11.29 7.57
N LYS A 109 8.81 11.99 7.51
CA LYS A 109 7.57 11.77 6.76
C LYS A 109 7.02 10.35 6.88
N LEU A 110 6.51 9.98 8.08
CA LEU A 110 5.72 8.76 8.31
C LEU A 110 4.71 8.52 7.17
N PHE A 111 4.00 9.59 6.79
CA PHE A 111 3.02 9.56 5.71
C PHE A 111 3.60 9.18 4.34
N SER A 112 4.84 9.56 4.01
CA SER A 112 5.44 9.16 2.72
C SER A 112 5.67 7.65 2.58
N ARG A 113 5.60 6.89 3.69
CA ARG A 113 5.66 5.43 3.65
C ARG A 113 4.39 4.82 3.05
N SER A 114 3.26 5.53 2.97
CA SER A 114 2.02 5.02 2.34
C SER A 114 2.06 5.03 0.82
N PHE A 115 2.86 5.90 0.19
CA PHE A 115 2.81 6.16 -1.25
C PHE A 115 2.90 4.89 -2.11
N PHE A 116 3.95 4.09 -1.95
CA PHE A 116 4.13 2.88 -2.75
C PHE A 116 3.17 1.73 -2.42
N PRO A 117 2.83 1.44 -1.14
CA PRO A 117 1.78 0.48 -0.84
C PRO A 117 0.45 0.82 -1.52
N VAL A 118 0.08 2.10 -1.53
CA VAL A 118 -1.16 2.55 -2.17
C VAL A 118 -1.13 2.28 -3.68
N LEU A 119 -0.05 2.66 -4.36
CA LEU A 119 0.09 2.42 -5.79
C LEU A 119 0.04 0.93 -6.15
N MET A 120 0.65 0.09 -5.31
CA MET A 120 0.57 -1.37 -5.48
C MET A 120 -0.84 -1.90 -5.24
N ALA A 121 -1.58 -1.37 -4.26
CA ALA A 121 -2.96 -1.79 -4.01
C ALA A 121 -3.87 -1.50 -5.21
N ILE A 122 -3.75 -0.30 -5.79
CA ILE A 122 -4.48 0.12 -6.99
C ILE A 122 -4.10 -0.75 -8.20
N ASN A 123 -2.80 -0.96 -8.43
CA ASN A 123 -2.36 -1.79 -9.54
C ASN A 123 -2.88 -3.24 -9.40
N LEU A 124 -2.76 -3.83 -8.21
CA LEU A 124 -3.29 -5.17 -7.94
C LEU A 124 -4.79 -5.24 -8.14
N SER A 125 -5.58 -4.28 -7.63
CA SER A 125 -7.04 -4.30 -7.81
C SER A 125 -7.41 -4.16 -9.28
N SER A 126 -6.75 -3.25 -10.00
CA SER A 126 -6.99 -3.02 -11.41
C SER A 126 -6.68 -4.25 -12.29
N ILE A 127 -5.68 -5.07 -11.95
CA ILE A 127 -5.41 -6.33 -12.67
C ILE A 127 -6.59 -7.31 -12.58
N PHE A 128 -7.33 -7.29 -11.46
CA PHE A 128 -8.48 -8.17 -11.25
C PHE A 128 -9.81 -7.60 -11.75
N LEU A 129 -9.84 -6.38 -12.30
CA LEU A 129 -11.05 -5.74 -12.87
C LEU A 129 -11.43 -6.33 -14.23
N THR A 130 -11.68 -7.64 -14.28
CA THR A 130 -12.23 -8.32 -15.45
C THR A 130 -13.76 -8.34 -15.39
N PRO A 131 -14.48 -8.40 -16.53
CA PRO A 131 -15.95 -8.45 -16.53
C PRO A 131 -16.53 -9.58 -15.66
N THR A 132 -15.90 -10.76 -15.69
CA THR A 132 -16.30 -11.91 -14.87
C THR A 132 -16.15 -11.64 -13.38
N VAL A 133 -15.06 -10.98 -12.96
CA VAL A 133 -14.86 -10.61 -11.56
C VAL A 133 -15.86 -9.54 -11.13
N ILE A 134 -16.11 -8.53 -11.97
CA ILE A 134 -17.08 -7.48 -11.69
C ILE A 134 -18.47 -8.07 -11.43
N GLN A 135 -18.93 -8.98 -12.30
CA GLN A 135 -20.23 -9.67 -12.14
C GLN A 135 -20.27 -10.58 -10.91
N PHE A 136 -19.12 -11.09 -10.46
CA PHE A 136 -19.04 -11.92 -9.27
C PHE A 136 -19.06 -11.11 -7.97
N ILE A 137 -18.45 -9.91 -7.96
CA ILE A 137 -18.28 -9.12 -6.73
C ILE A 137 -19.35 -8.05 -6.52
N LEU A 138 -19.99 -7.57 -7.57
CA LEU A 138 -21.09 -6.60 -7.47
C LEU A 138 -22.44 -7.30 -7.48
N GLU A 139 -23.39 -6.72 -6.77
CA GLU A 139 -24.78 -7.19 -6.80
C GLU A 139 -25.39 -7.01 -8.20
N ALA A 140 -26.13 -8.01 -8.69
CA ALA A 140 -26.64 -8.03 -10.07
C ALA A 140 -27.59 -6.86 -10.37
N ASP A 141 -28.44 -6.50 -9.40
CA ASP A 141 -29.37 -5.38 -9.52
C ASP A 141 -28.62 -4.04 -9.66
N LEU A 142 -27.53 -3.86 -8.90
CA LEU A 142 -26.67 -2.68 -8.98
C LEU A 142 -26.00 -2.57 -10.36
N VAL A 143 -25.47 -3.67 -10.89
CA VAL A 143 -24.86 -3.70 -12.22
C VAL A 143 -25.89 -3.32 -13.29
N THR A 144 -27.12 -3.83 -13.15
CA THR A 144 -28.19 -3.52 -14.10
C THR A 144 -28.59 -2.04 -14.03
N GLU A 145 -28.76 -1.48 -12.83
CA GLU A 145 -29.14 -0.08 -12.65
C GLU A 145 -28.04 0.91 -13.09
N ILE A 146 -26.78 0.62 -12.78
CA ILE A 146 -25.67 1.54 -13.07
C ILE A 146 -25.17 1.38 -14.51
N ASP A 147 -24.96 0.14 -14.96
CA ASP A 147 -24.30 -0.13 -16.24
C ASP A 147 -25.28 -0.14 -17.42
N VAL A 148 -26.48 -0.70 -17.23
CA VAL A 148 -27.47 -0.84 -18.31
C VAL A 148 -28.41 0.37 -18.35
N VAL A 149 -28.99 0.75 -17.20
CA VAL A 149 -29.97 1.85 -17.11
C VAL A 149 -29.25 3.20 -17.14
N SER A 150 -28.26 3.40 -16.25
CA SER A 150 -27.57 4.68 -16.10
C SER A 150 -26.36 4.85 -17.03
N ARG A 151 -25.90 3.78 -17.69
CA ARG A 151 -24.74 3.74 -18.61
C ARG A 151 -23.46 4.34 -17.99
N ALA A 152 -23.29 4.14 -16.68
CA ALA A 152 -22.19 4.69 -15.89
C ALA A 152 -21.08 3.65 -15.66
N THR A 153 -20.55 3.08 -16.75
CA THR A 153 -19.54 2.00 -16.75
C THR A 153 -18.30 2.31 -15.91
N VAL A 154 -17.88 3.57 -15.85
CA VAL A 154 -16.71 4.03 -15.09
C VAL A 154 -17.01 3.99 -13.60
N LEU A 155 -18.24 4.37 -13.21
CA LEU A 155 -18.70 4.28 -11.83
C LEU A 155 -18.79 2.82 -11.39
N THR A 156 -19.35 1.93 -12.23
CA THR A 156 -19.39 0.48 -11.97
C THR A 156 -18.00 -0.09 -11.70
N ARG A 157 -17.01 0.28 -12.53
CA ARG A 157 -15.62 -0.17 -12.35
C ARG A 157 -14.98 0.39 -11.08
N PHE A 158 -15.23 1.66 -10.74
CA PHE A 158 -14.76 2.24 -9.49
C PHE A 158 -15.34 1.50 -8.28
N LEU A 159 -16.64 1.18 -8.30
CA LEU A 159 -17.32 0.45 -7.23
C LEU A 159 -16.76 -0.97 -7.08
N ALA A 160 -16.56 -1.67 -8.20
CA ALA A 160 -15.88 -2.97 -8.22
C ALA A 160 -14.45 -2.88 -7.64
N GLU A 161 -13.71 -1.84 -8.01
CA GLU A 161 -12.36 -1.62 -7.50
C GLU A 161 -12.35 -1.34 -5.99
N ALA A 162 -13.31 -0.56 -5.48
CA ALA A 162 -13.45 -0.32 -4.04
C ALA A 162 -13.60 -1.63 -3.24
N ILE A 163 -14.36 -2.60 -3.77
CA ILE A 163 -14.49 -3.93 -3.16
C ILE A 163 -13.15 -4.68 -3.20
N LEU A 164 -12.48 -4.72 -4.37
CA LEU A 164 -11.18 -5.40 -4.51
C LEU A 164 -10.10 -4.79 -3.60
N LEU A 165 -10.14 -3.46 -3.42
CA LEU A 165 -9.23 -2.72 -2.54
C LEU A 165 -9.31 -3.20 -1.09
N MET A 166 -10.44 -3.75 -0.63
CA MET A 166 -10.55 -4.37 0.69
C MET A 166 -9.48 -5.43 0.93
N ILE A 167 -9.13 -6.19 -0.11
CA ILE A 167 -8.13 -7.26 -0.04
C ILE A 167 -6.76 -6.74 -0.48
N THR A 168 -6.69 -6.04 -1.62
CA THR A 168 -5.40 -5.65 -2.21
C THR A 168 -4.67 -4.60 -1.37
N SER A 169 -5.38 -3.76 -0.61
CA SER A 169 -4.76 -2.83 0.35
C SER A 169 -4.03 -3.56 1.47
N GLY A 170 -4.65 -4.61 2.03
CA GLY A 170 -4.03 -5.47 3.05
C GLY A 170 -2.84 -6.26 2.49
N VAL A 171 -2.98 -6.87 1.31
CA VAL A 171 -1.88 -7.59 0.63
C VAL A 171 -0.71 -6.66 0.31
N SER A 172 -0.98 -5.46 -0.20
CA SER A 172 0.07 -4.49 -0.47
C SER A 172 0.78 -4.05 0.81
N THR A 173 0.02 -3.74 1.87
CA THR A 173 0.59 -3.38 3.18
C THR A 173 1.38 -4.55 3.79
N MET A 174 0.97 -5.79 3.55
CA MET A 174 1.73 -6.99 3.93
C MET A 174 3.12 -7.03 3.28
N PHE A 175 3.25 -6.77 1.99
CA PHE A 175 4.58 -6.74 1.34
C PHE A 175 5.42 -5.54 1.80
N PHE A 176 4.84 -4.34 1.90
CA PHE A 176 5.58 -3.15 2.31
C PHE A 176 5.92 -3.10 3.79
N SER A 177 5.13 -3.73 4.66
CA SER A 177 5.50 -3.90 6.07
C SER A 177 6.77 -4.72 6.23
N CYS A 178 7.02 -5.71 5.35
CA CYS A 178 8.28 -6.43 5.33
C CYS A 178 9.47 -5.52 5.08
N VAL A 179 9.33 -4.60 4.13
CA VAL A 179 10.33 -3.57 3.86
C VAL A 179 10.59 -2.71 5.09
N TRP A 180 9.53 -2.24 5.76
CA TRP A 180 9.66 -1.39 6.95
C TRP A 180 10.36 -2.12 8.09
N PHE A 181 9.99 -3.37 8.35
CA PHE A 181 10.59 -4.19 9.40
C PHE A 181 12.07 -4.49 9.12
N LEU A 182 12.42 -4.84 7.88
CA LEU A 182 13.80 -5.13 7.49
C LEU A 182 14.68 -3.89 7.52
N LYS A 183 14.19 -2.75 7.02
CA LYS A 183 14.92 -1.47 7.12
C LYS A 183 15.15 -1.07 8.56
N ASP A 184 14.09 -1.04 9.37
CA ASP A 184 14.17 -0.65 10.78
C ASP A 184 15.01 -1.65 11.62
N SER A 185 15.25 -2.87 11.12
CA SER A 185 16.14 -3.84 11.77
C SER A 185 17.63 -3.53 11.58
N GLY A 186 18.00 -2.76 10.55
CA GLY A 186 19.39 -2.43 10.23
C GLY A 186 20.20 -3.62 9.72
N ILE A 187 19.56 -4.70 9.26
CA ILE A 187 20.27 -5.85 8.69
C ILE A 187 20.81 -5.47 7.30
N ILE A 188 22.12 -5.50 7.16
CA ILE A 188 22.87 -5.18 5.96
C ILE A 188 23.61 -6.42 5.44
N PHE A 189 23.87 -6.44 4.14
CA PHE A 189 24.70 -7.44 3.50
C PHE A 189 25.78 -6.80 2.62
N SER A 190 26.89 -7.51 2.44
CA SER A 190 28.00 -7.10 1.60
C SER A 190 28.58 -8.27 0.80
N ASN A 191 29.02 -8.00 -0.43
CA ASN A 191 29.64 -8.95 -1.35
C ASN A 191 31.17 -9.04 -1.22
N LYS A 192 31.78 -8.56 -0.12
CA LYS A 192 33.24 -8.50 0.07
C LYS A 192 33.99 -9.80 -0.30
N GLU A 193 33.47 -10.98 0.03
CA GLU A 193 34.10 -12.26 -0.34
C GLU A 193 34.01 -12.58 -1.83
N ARG A 194 32.94 -12.14 -2.50
CA ARG A 194 32.73 -12.34 -3.93
C ARG A 194 33.71 -11.49 -4.75
N LEU A 195 34.00 -10.27 -4.29
CA LEU A 195 34.99 -9.37 -4.90
C LEU A 195 36.41 -9.93 -4.96
N VAL A 196 36.80 -10.82 -4.04
CA VAL A 196 38.15 -11.40 -4.05
C VAL A 196 38.40 -12.16 -5.37
N ASN A 197 37.34 -12.67 -6.01
CA ASN A 197 37.41 -13.48 -7.22
C ASN A 197 36.54 -12.95 -8.38
N SER A 198 36.09 -11.68 -8.36
CA SER A 198 35.23 -11.12 -9.42
C SER A 198 35.45 -9.63 -9.62
N ASP A 199 35.28 -9.15 -10.85
CA ASP A 199 35.26 -7.72 -11.22
C ASP A 199 33.98 -6.98 -10.77
N GLU A 200 33.18 -7.57 -9.88
CA GLU A 200 31.98 -6.92 -9.35
C GLU A 200 32.35 -5.73 -8.45
N SER A 201 31.54 -4.67 -8.43
CA SER A 201 31.74 -3.55 -7.51
C SER A 201 31.37 -3.90 -6.06
N PHE A 202 32.02 -3.25 -5.09
CA PHE A 202 31.65 -3.39 -3.68
C PHE A 202 30.24 -2.86 -3.44
N THR A 203 29.36 -3.74 -2.96
CA THR A 203 27.99 -3.41 -2.60
C THR A 203 27.80 -3.60 -1.11
N LEU A 204 27.20 -2.58 -0.50
CA LEU A 204 26.75 -2.59 0.88
C LEU A 204 25.31 -2.09 0.86
N LYS A 205 24.36 -2.96 1.20
CA LYS A 205 22.93 -2.62 1.10
C LYS A 205 22.13 -3.23 2.25
N SER A 206 21.09 -2.53 2.70
CA SER A 206 20.10 -3.12 3.60
C SER A 206 19.24 -4.14 2.84
N ILE A 207 18.90 -5.27 3.47
CA ILE A 207 17.92 -6.22 2.89
C ILE A 207 16.59 -5.52 2.64
N GLY A 208 16.20 -4.60 3.53
CA GLY A 208 14.99 -3.81 3.38
C GLY A 208 15.05 -2.87 2.17
N ASP A 209 16.21 -2.27 1.88
CA ASP A 209 16.41 -1.47 0.67
C ASP A 209 16.37 -2.31 -0.59
N TRP A 210 16.94 -3.51 -0.56
CA TRP A 210 16.89 -4.46 -1.68
C TRP A 210 15.44 -4.81 -2.02
N LEU A 211 14.67 -5.24 -1.01
CA LEU A 211 13.26 -5.58 -1.20
C LEU A 211 12.44 -4.36 -1.65
N GLN A 212 12.75 -3.17 -1.09
CA GLN A 212 12.09 -1.93 -1.48
C GLN A 212 12.32 -1.59 -2.95
N THR A 213 13.54 -1.77 -3.48
CA THR A 213 13.81 -1.51 -4.90
C THR A 213 12.89 -2.34 -5.80
N ILE A 214 12.75 -3.64 -5.51
CA ILE A 214 11.91 -4.56 -6.30
C ILE A 214 10.44 -4.12 -6.23
N LEU A 215 9.91 -3.92 -5.02
CA LEU A 215 8.50 -3.57 -4.84
C LEU A 215 8.16 -2.17 -5.37
N ARG A 216 9.06 -1.19 -5.24
CA ARG A 216 8.85 0.17 -5.77
C ARG A 216 8.79 0.19 -7.28
N SER A 217 9.63 -0.58 -7.97
CA SER A 217 9.61 -0.65 -9.44
C SER A 217 8.27 -1.21 -9.92
N TYR A 218 7.79 -2.29 -9.32
CA TYR A 218 6.49 -2.86 -9.65
C TYR A 218 5.33 -1.90 -9.34
N ALA A 219 5.30 -1.34 -8.12
CA ALA A 219 4.25 -0.42 -7.70
C ALA A 219 4.21 0.85 -8.56
N GLY A 220 5.37 1.48 -8.80
CA GLY A 220 5.48 2.72 -9.54
C GLY A 220 5.12 2.56 -11.02
N ILE A 221 5.90 1.74 -11.75
CA ILE A 221 5.70 1.56 -13.20
C ILE A 221 4.32 0.98 -13.48
N GLY A 222 3.92 -0.03 -12.71
CA GLY A 222 2.63 -0.66 -12.86
C GLY A 222 1.48 0.30 -12.65
N SER A 223 1.51 1.13 -11.59
CA SER A 223 0.46 2.14 -11.39
C SER A 223 0.38 3.16 -12.53
N ILE A 224 1.52 3.63 -13.07
CA ILE A 224 1.49 4.55 -14.21
C ILE A 224 0.78 3.92 -15.41
N ILE A 225 1.10 2.65 -15.71
CA ILE A 225 0.43 1.90 -16.79
C ILE A 225 -1.06 1.75 -16.49
N THR A 226 -1.44 1.40 -15.27
CA THR A 226 -2.85 1.30 -14.83
C THR A 226 -3.61 2.60 -15.06
N TYR A 227 -3.05 3.73 -14.64
CA TYR A 227 -3.67 5.05 -14.83
C TYR A 227 -3.81 5.43 -16.31
N ILE A 228 -2.80 5.14 -17.14
CA ILE A 228 -2.88 5.37 -18.58
C ILE A 228 -4.01 4.56 -19.21
N ILE A 229 -4.11 3.26 -18.89
CA ILE A 229 -5.15 2.38 -19.42
C ILE A 229 -6.54 2.89 -19.04
N ILE A 230 -6.72 3.31 -17.79
CA ILE A 230 -8.02 3.75 -17.28
C ILE A 230 -8.42 5.11 -17.85
N ILE A 231 -7.49 6.06 -17.96
CA ILE A 231 -7.76 7.34 -18.62
C ILE A 231 -8.10 7.12 -20.10
N TYR A 232 -7.37 6.22 -20.78
CA TYR A 232 -7.63 5.91 -22.19
C TYR A 232 -9.01 5.27 -22.38
N ASP A 233 -9.37 4.30 -21.54
CA ASP A 233 -10.69 3.65 -21.58
C ASP A 233 -11.81 4.64 -21.24
N PHE A 234 -11.61 5.50 -20.23
CA PHE A 234 -12.53 6.59 -19.93
C PHE A 234 -12.75 7.50 -21.15
N LEU A 235 -11.67 8.03 -21.74
CA LEU A 235 -11.77 8.96 -22.87
C LEU A 235 -12.47 8.29 -24.05
N THR A 236 -12.12 7.05 -24.35
CA THR A 236 -12.72 6.29 -25.46
C THR A 236 -14.21 6.06 -25.24
N ASN A 237 -14.62 5.63 -24.05
CA ASN A 237 -16.03 5.37 -23.73
C ASN A 237 -16.82 6.67 -23.60
N PHE A 238 -16.23 7.73 -23.03
CA PHE A 238 -16.87 9.03 -22.89
C PHE A 238 -17.14 9.68 -24.25
N ILE A 239 -16.16 9.65 -25.17
CA ILE A 239 -16.30 10.18 -26.53
C ILE A 239 -17.33 9.37 -27.33
N LYS A 240 -17.27 8.03 -27.28
CA LYS A 240 -18.21 7.17 -28.01
C LYS A 240 -19.66 7.35 -27.58
N ASN A 241 -19.88 7.69 -26.31
CA ASN A 241 -21.22 7.83 -25.72
C ASN A 241 -21.61 9.30 -25.47
N LEU A 242 -20.95 10.24 -26.15
CA LEU A 242 -21.20 11.66 -25.97
C LEU A 242 -22.63 12.02 -26.44
N GLY A 243 -23.39 12.72 -25.59
CA GLY A 243 -24.80 13.07 -25.85
C GLY A 243 -25.84 12.04 -25.38
N ILE A 244 -25.42 10.90 -24.84
CA ILE A 244 -26.34 9.90 -24.26
C ILE A 244 -26.69 10.30 -22.82
N PRO A 245 -27.99 10.41 -22.45
CA PRO A 245 -28.41 10.65 -21.07
C PRO A 245 -27.85 9.56 -20.14
N GLY A 246 -27.19 9.96 -19.04
CA GLY A 246 -26.55 9.05 -18.08
C GLY A 246 -25.01 9.02 -18.15
N ASN A 247 -24.41 9.30 -19.31
CA ASN A 247 -22.94 9.34 -19.46
C ASN A 247 -22.27 10.41 -18.57
N ILE A 248 -23.02 11.43 -18.12
CA ILE A 248 -22.54 12.45 -17.18
C ILE A 248 -22.15 11.88 -15.81
N LEU A 249 -22.73 10.75 -15.40
CA LEU A 249 -22.41 10.06 -14.14
C LEU A 249 -21.02 9.41 -14.15
N ASN A 250 -20.39 9.26 -15.33
CA ASN A 250 -19.00 8.82 -15.44
C ASN A 250 -18.00 9.90 -14.95
N VAL A 251 -18.40 11.19 -14.92
CA VAL A 251 -17.52 12.28 -14.47
C VAL A 251 -17.24 12.19 -12.96
N PRO A 252 -18.24 12.09 -12.07
CA PRO A 252 -18.00 11.79 -10.66
C PRO A 252 -17.19 10.51 -10.43
N GLY A 253 -17.47 9.44 -11.19
CA GLY A 253 -16.72 8.19 -11.13
C GLY A 253 -15.23 8.39 -11.41
N LEU A 254 -14.87 9.15 -12.45
CA LEU A 254 -13.48 9.49 -12.76
C LEU A 254 -12.81 10.32 -11.65
N ILE A 255 -13.51 11.33 -11.10
CA ILE A 255 -12.97 12.17 -10.02
C ILE A 255 -12.64 11.32 -8.80
N LEU A 256 -13.56 10.44 -8.38
CA LEU A 256 -13.33 9.52 -7.27
C LEU A 256 -12.17 8.57 -7.55
N TRP A 257 -12.07 8.08 -8.79
CA TRP A 257 -11.01 7.18 -9.20
C TRP A 257 -9.62 7.84 -9.21
N LEU A 258 -9.51 9.06 -9.76
CA LEU A 258 -8.27 9.84 -9.72
C LEU A 258 -7.86 10.23 -8.30
N GLY A 259 -8.83 10.37 -7.39
CA GLY A 259 -8.60 10.61 -5.96
C GLY A 259 -8.11 9.40 -5.16
N LEU A 260 -8.21 8.18 -5.69
CA LEU A 260 -7.86 6.93 -4.98
C LEU A 260 -6.49 6.94 -4.30
N PRO A 261 -5.39 7.44 -4.90
CA PRO A 261 -4.09 7.42 -4.25
C PRO A 261 -4.08 8.24 -2.96
N LEU A 262 -4.82 9.35 -2.94
CA LEU A 262 -4.94 10.19 -1.76
C LEU A 262 -5.82 9.50 -0.70
N TYR A 263 -6.98 8.98 -1.11
CA TYR A 263 -7.91 8.32 -0.18
C TYR A 263 -7.27 7.12 0.50
N LEU A 264 -6.57 6.29 -0.26
CA LEU A 264 -5.87 5.12 0.26
C LEU A 264 -4.65 5.52 1.10
N ALA A 265 -3.91 6.58 0.74
CA ALA A 265 -2.80 7.06 1.55
C ALA A 265 -3.27 7.51 2.95
N ILE A 266 -4.43 8.17 3.02
CA ILE A 266 -5.04 8.59 4.28
C ILE A 266 -5.62 7.39 5.03
N SER A 267 -6.25 6.43 4.37
CA SER A 267 -6.77 5.21 5.02
C SER A 267 -5.66 4.34 5.64
N LEU A 268 -4.42 4.45 5.17
CA LEU A 268 -3.25 3.77 5.73
C LEU A 268 -2.73 4.41 7.05
N ILE A 269 -3.20 5.60 7.44
CA ILE A 269 -2.70 6.32 8.62
C ILE A 269 -2.74 5.47 9.90
N PRO A 270 -3.84 4.76 10.25
CA PRO A 270 -3.88 3.95 11.46
C PRO A 270 -2.79 2.87 11.47
N ALA A 271 -2.56 2.20 10.33
CA ALA A 271 -1.50 1.22 10.18
C ALA A 271 -0.11 1.85 10.31
N LEU A 272 0.11 3.03 9.74
CA LEU A 272 1.39 3.74 9.86
C LEU A 272 1.69 4.16 11.31
N ILE A 273 0.70 4.66 12.05
CA ILE A 273 0.83 5.01 13.47
C ILE A 273 1.15 3.76 14.27
N PHE A 274 0.37 2.69 14.09
CA PHE A 274 0.58 1.41 14.78
C PHE A 274 1.96 0.82 14.49
N ASN A 275 2.39 0.89 13.23
CA ASN A 275 3.74 0.52 12.81
C ASN A 275 4.77 1.33 13.62
N ASP A 276 4.71 2.66 13.66
CA ASP A 276 5.71 3.43 14.40
C ASP A 276 5.70 3.16 15.92
N VAL A 277 4.52 2.96 16.52
CA VAL A 277 4.39 2.59 17.95
C VAL A 277 5.09 1.26 18.27
N LEU A 278 5.03 0.28 17.35
CA LEU A 278 5.66 -1.04 17.54
C LEU A 278 7.14 -1.09 17.15
N ARG A 279 7.75 0.01 16.72
CA ARG A 279 9.11 0.04 16.14
C ARG A 279 10.17 -0.66 16.98
N GLU A 280 10.23 -0.39 18.28
CA GLU A 280 11.23 -1.03 19.15
C GLU A 280 11.03 -2.55 19.25
N LYS A 281 9.78 -2.97 19.45
CA LYS A 281 9.41 -4.40 19.58
C LYS A 281 9.68 -5.16 18.28
N ARG A 282 9.28 -4.61 17.13
CA ARG A 282 9.50 -5.27 15.83
C ARG A 282 10.98 -5.36 15.46
N THR A 283 11.75 -4.30 15.69
CA THR A 283 13.19 -4.28 15.40
C THR A 283 13.91 -5.33 16.24
N SER A 284 13.59 -5.42 17.54
CA SER A 284 14.14 -6.47 18.42
C SER A 284 13.76 -7.88 17.94
N TYR A 285 12.50 -8.08 17.55
CA TYR A 285 12.02 -9.37 17.04
C TYR A 285 12.78 -9.83 15.79
N ILE A 286 12.88 -8.98 14.75
CA ILE A 286 13.57 -9.32 13.51
C ILE A 286 15.07 -9.53 13.74
N ARG A 287 15.70 -8.71 14.58
CA ARG A 287 17.12 -8.92 14.96
C ARG A 287 17.33 -10.27 15.65
N LYS A 288 16.46 -10.66 16.59
CA LYS A 288 16.53 -11.98 17.24
C LYS A 288 16.46 -13.12 16.22
N ILE A 289 15.60 -12.99 15.21
CA ILE A 289 15.53 -13.98 14.12
C ILE A 289 16.80 -13.95 13.28
N GLY A 290 17.29 -12.77 12.90
CA GLY A 290 18.56 -12.63 12.19
C GLY A 290 19.73 -13.29 12.91
N LYS A 291 19.83 -13.12 14.23
CA LYS A 291 20.84 -13.80 15.06
C LYS A 291 20.69 -15.33 15.01
N LYS A 292 19.46 -15.85 15.12
CA LYS A 292 19.19 -17.30 14.97
C LYS A 292 19.60 -17.83 13.60
N LEU A 293 19.53 -16.99 12.57
CA LEU A 293 20.00 -17.33 11.23
C LEU A 293 21.53 -17.18 11.08
N GLY A 294 22.26 -16.76 12.10
CA GLY A 294 23.72 -16.58 12.09
C GLY A 294 24.19 -15.23 11.51
N ILE A 295 23.39 -14.17 11.63
CA ILE A 295 23.81 -12.79 11.29
C ILE A 295 24.57 -12.20 12.48
N LYS A 296 25.76 -11.63 12.25
CA LYS A 296 26.63 -11.09 13.31
C LYS A 296 26.09 -9.75 13.85
N ASP A 297 26.32 -9.52 15.14
CA ASP A 297 25.70 -8.44 15.92
C ASP A 297 26.22 -7.03 15.62
N SER A 298 27.41 -6.89 15.06
CA SER A 298 27.99 -5.57 14.77
C SER A 298 29.01 -5.67 13.64
N ILE A 299 28.80 -4.87 12.60
CA ILE A 299 29.85 -4.51 11.65
C ILE A 299 30.03 -3.01 11.80
N GLU A 300 31.14 -2.57 12.40
CA GLU A 300 31.59 -1.19 12.25
C GLU A 300 32.16 -1.05 10.84
N ILE A 301 31.54 -0.20 10.04
CA ILE A 301 31.98 0.06 8.67
C ILE A 301 32.92 1.26 8.73
N THR A 302 34.21 1.00 8.83
CA THR A 302 35.25 2.02 8.66
C THR A 302 35.59 2.15 7.18
N PHE A 303 35.36 3.35 6.62
CA PHE A 303 35.83 3.70 5.28
C PHE A 303 37.24 4.28 5.39
N GLU A 304 38.26 3.49 5.02
CA GLU A 304 39.61 4.01 4.85
C GLU A 304 39.77 4.56 3.42
N PHE A 305 39.77 5.89 3.29
CA PHE A 305 40.11 6.54 2.04
C PHE A 305 41.64 6.55 1.88
N LYS A 306 42.20 5.58 1.17
CA LYS A 306 43.61 5.67 0.73
C LYS A 306 43.72 6.79 -0.30
N ARG A 307 44.44 7.85 0.07
CA ARG A 307 44.85 8.91 -0.88
C ARG A 307 45.72 8.24 -1.95
N LYS A 308 45.29 8.32 -3.20
CA LYS A 308 46.10 7.84 -4.32
C LYS A 308 47.33 8.74 -4.40
N GLU A 309 48.50 8.22 -4.05
CA GLU A 309 49.77 8.92 -4.32
C GLU A 309 49.87 9.03 -5.85
N ILE A 310 49.84 10.27 -6.33
CA ILE A 310 50.08 10.60 -7.72
C ILE A 310 51.59 10.48 -7.88
N VAL A 311 52.03 9.41 -8.54
CA VAL A 311 53.42 9.25 -9.03
C VAL A 311 53.47 9.79 -10.45
#